data_AF-A0A3C1NEF9-F1
#
_entry.id   AF-A0A3C1NEF9-F1
#
_cell.length_a   1.000
_cell.length_b   1.000
_cell.length_c   1.000
_cell.angle_alpha   90.00
_cell.angle_beta   90.00
_cell.angle_gamma   90.00
#
_symmetry.space_group_name_H-M   'P 1'
#
loop_
_entity.id
_entity.type
_entity.pdbx_description
1 polymer ?
#
loop_
_entity_poly.entity_id
_entity_poly.type
_entity_poly.pdbx_seq_one_letter_code
_entity_poly.pdbx_strand_id
1 'polypeptide(L)'
;MRALLLFLIGSAFLASAASATAQEIDWQKVDAAFGRKAAVSEDVHRYGFPRTDLTVTLDGVTIKPALALGGWIAFKPANGGAMAMGDLVLLDTEIKPVMTKLIEGGLEIT
;
A
#
# COMPACT_ATOMS: atom_id res chain seq x y z
N MET A 1 -51.07 16.85 52.50
CA MET A 1 -51.91 16.45 51.34
C MET A 1 -51.54 17.31 50.15
N ARG A 2 -51.55 16.70 48.96
CA ARG A 2 -51.32 17.25 47.61
C ARG A 2 -49.90 17.12 47.05
N ALA A 3 -49.68 15.96 46.44
CA ALA A 3 -48.71 15.69 45.39
C ALA A 3 -49.13 16.36 44.06
N LEU A 4 -48.15 16.70 43.21
CA LEU A 4 -48.13 16.59 41.72
C LEU A 4 -46.88 17.34 41.23
N LEU A 5 -45.81 16.67 40.78
CA LEU A 5 -45.54 16.15 39.43
C LEU A 5 -44.76 17.16 38.54
N LEU A 6 -43.60 16.67 38.05
CA LEU A 6 -43.08 16.79 36.67
C LEU A 6 -42.61 18.18 36.18
N PHE A 7 -41.52 18.38 35.44
CA PHE A 7 -40.69 17.53 34.59
C PHE A 7 -39.26 18.11 34.60
N LEU A 8 -38.25 17.29 34.93
CA LEU A 8 -36.87 17.54 34.48
C LEU A 8 -36.81 17.17 32.99
N ILE A 9 -36.40 18.10 32.12
CA ILE A 9 -35.87 17.73 30.82
C ILE A 9 -34.55 18.47 30.64
N GLY A 10 -33.48 17.83 31.11
CA GLY A 10 -32.13 18.16 30.70
C GLY A 10 -31.95 17.70 29.26
N SER A 11 -31.67 18.63 28.35
CA SER A 11 -31.29 18.32 26.98
C SER A 11 -29.89 17.70 26.99
N ALA A 12 -29.82 16.36 27.00
CA ALA A 12 -28.60 15.64 26.74
C ALA A 12 -28.23 15.82 25.26
N PHE A 13 -27.22 16.65 25.00
CA PHE A 13 -26.60 16.78 23.69
C PHE A 13 -25.85 15.47 23.43
N LEU A 14 -26.48 14.53 22.69
CA LEU A 14 -25.82 13.34 22.18
C LEU A 14 -24.85 13.78 21.09
N ALA A 15 -23.60 14.06 21.49
CA ALA A 15 -22.50 14.16 20.54
C ALA A 15 -22.30 12.78 19.91
N SER A 16 -22.80 12.62 18.68
CA SER A 16 -22.47 11.48 17.84
C SER A 16 -20.99 11.58 17.49
N ALA A 17 -20.15 10.85 18.22
CA ALA A 17 -18.78 10.59 17.79
C ALA A 17 -18.87 9.64 16.59
N ALA A 18 -18.88 10.22 15.38
CA ALA A 18 -18.66 9.45 14.18
C ALA A 18 -17.22 8.90 14.24
N SER A 19 -17.08 7.66 14.71
CA SER A 19 -15.83 6.93 14.55
C SER A 19 -15.59 6.78 13.06
N ALA A 20 -14.62 7.52 12.53
CA ALA A 20 -14.14 7.32 11.17
C ALA A 20 -13.56 5.90 11.10
N THR A 21 -14.33 4.96 10.55
CA THR A 21 -13.81 3.65 10.19
C THR A 21 -12.77 3.89 9.10
N ALA A 22 -11.50 3.57 9.37
CA ALA A 22 -10.50 3.53 8.32
C ALA A 22 -11.04 2.64 7.19
N GLN A 23 -11.14 3.19 5.97
CA GLN A 23 -11.60 2.44 4.81
C GLN A 23 -10.69 1.23 4.66
N GLU A 24 -11.26 0.03 4.75
CA GLU A 24 -10.50 -1.20 4.56
C GLU A 24 -9.95 -1.26 3.13
N ILE A 25 -8.70 -1.71 2.98
CA ILE A 25 -8.02 -1.74 1.69
C ILE A 25 -8.66 -2.84 0.82
N ASP A 26 -9.18 -2.44 -0.33
CA ASP A 26 -9.68 -3.36 -1.35
C ASP A 26 -8.49 -3.98 -2.11
N TRP A 27 -7.99 -5.11 -1.60
CA TRP A 27 -6.84 -5.79 -2.19
C TRP A 27 -7.10 -6.31 -3.60
N GLN A 28 -8.36 -6.56 -3.99
CA GLN A 28 -8.67 -6.94 -5.37
C GLN A 28 -8.36 -5.81 -6.35
N LYS A 29 -8.62 -4.55 -5.97
CA LYS A 29 -8.21 -3.40 -6.78
C LYS A 29 -6.70 -3.26 -6.89
N VAL A 30 -5.96 -3.51 -5.82
CA VAL A 30 -4.49 -3.45 -5.82
C VAL A 30 -3.92 -4.56 -6.72
N ASP A 31 -4.44 -5.79 -6.61
CA ASP A 31 -4.06 -6.90 -7.50
C ASP A 31 -4.33 -6.57 -8.97
N ALA A 32 -5.48 -5.97 -9.28
CA ALA A 32 -5.85 -5.57 -10.63
C ALA A 32 -4.92 -4.47 -11.17
N ALA A 33 -4.56 -3.49 -10.34
CA ALA A 33 -3.63 -2.41 -10.72
C ALA A 33 -2.23 -2.95 -11.06
N PHE A 34 -1.74 -3.95 -10.33
CA PHE A 34 -0.46 -4.61 -10.64
C PHE A 34 -0.56 -5.76 -11.64
N GLY A 35 -1.78 -6.12 -12.06
CA GLY A 35 -2.04 -7.25 -12.95
C GLY A 35 -1.61 -8.61 -12.37
N ARG A 36 -1.48 -8.73 -11.05
CA ARG A 36 -0.99 -9.96 -10.40
C ARG A 36 -1.46 -10.08 -8.95
N LYS A 37 -1.42 -11.29 -8.40
CA LYS A 37 -1.74 -11.57 -6.99
C LYS A 37 -0.53 -11.34 -6.08
N ALA A 38 -0.79 -10.80 -4.89
CA ALA A 38 0.20 -10.72 -3.83
C ALA A 38 0.53 -12.09 -3.23
N ALA A 39 1.77 -12.26 -2.78
CA ALA A 39 2.08 -13.18 -1.69
C ALA A 39 1.70 -12.50 -0.36
N VAL A 40 0.83 -13.15 0.41
CA VAL A 40 0.29 -12.58 1.66
C VAL A 40 0.93 -13.27 2.86
N SER A 41 1.42 -12.46 3.80
CA SER A 41 1.93 -12.91 5.11
C SER A 41 1.37 -11.98 6.18
N GLU A 42 0.51 -12.51 7.05
CA GLU A 42 -0.26 -11.72 8.01
C GLU A 42 -1.06 -10.59 7.29
N ASP A 43 -0.77 -9.33 7.60
CA ASP A 43 -1.38 -8.15 6.99
C ASP A 43 -0.56 -7.54 5.84
N VAL A 44 0.54 -8.20 5.46
CA VAL A 44 1.46 -7.71 4.42
C VAL A 44 1.15 -8.38 3.08
N HIS A 45 0.91 -7.54 2.06
CA HIS A 45 0.66 -7.96 0.67
C HIS A 45 1.86 -7.60 -0.20
N ARG A 46 2.65 -8.61 -0.60
CA ARG A 46 3.89 -8.45 -1.37
C ARG A 46 3.71 -8.82 -2.84
N TYR A 47 4.09 -7.91 -3.73
CA TYR A 47 4.11 -8.08 -5.17
C TYR A 47 5.56 -8.09 -5.67
N GLY A 48 5.98 -9.17 -6.33
CA GLY A 48 7.32 -9.27 -6.93
C GLY A 48 7.30 -8.95 -8.42
N PHE A 49 8.36 -8.32 -8.93
CA PHE A 49 8.56 -7.93 -10.32
C PHE A 49 9.92 -8.43 -10.82
N PRO A 50 10.04 -9.72 -11.19
CA PRO A 50 11.28 -10.24 -11.76
C PRO A 50 11.54 -9.63 -13.15
N ARG A 51 12.78 -9.23 -13.41
CA ARG A 51 13.29 -8.73 -14.70
C ARG A 51 13.58 -9.89 -15.65
N THR A 52 12.53 -10.59 -16.07
CA THR A 52 12.63 -11.70 -17.04
C THR A 52 13.05 -11.25 -18.44
N ASP A 53 13.04 -9.95 -18.69
CA ASP A 53 13.53 -9.29 -19.90
C ASP A 53 15.06 -9.20 -19.94
N LEU A 54 15.74 -9.27 -18.78
CA LEU A 54 17.19 -9.15 -18.69
C LEU A 54 17.89 -10.51 -18.72
N THR A 55 18.95 -10.60 -19.51
CA THR A 55 19.95 -11.68 -19.44
C THR A 55 21.27 -11.07 -19.02
N VAL A 56 21.67 -11.31 -17.77
CA VAL A 56 22.92 -10.77 -17.20
C VAL A 56 23.87 -11.91 -16.89
N THR A 57 25.13 -11.74 -17.29
CA THR A 57 26.21 -12.69 -17.02
C THR A 57 27.35 -11.96 -16.32
N LEU A 58 27.85 -12.54 -15.24
CA LEU A 58 29.03 -12.06 -14.52
C LEU A 58 30.04 -13.21 -14.45
N ASP A 59 31.27 -12.97 -14.91
CA ASP A 59 32.36 -13.96 -14.93
C ASP A 59 31.96 -15.32 -15.55
N GLY A 60 31.15 -15.27 -16.61
CA GLY A 60 30.66 -16.47 -17.31
C GLY A 60 29.46 -17.16 -16.66
N VAL A 61 28.98 -16.68 -15.51
CA VAL A 61 27.79 -17.21 -14.82
C VAL A 61 26.56 -16.37 -15.14
N THR A 62 25.54 -16.97 -15.74
CA THR A 62 24.26 -16.30 -15.99
C THR A 62 23.45 -16.19 -14.70
N ILE A 63 23.07 -14.97 -14.35
CA ILE A 63 22.27 -14.65 -13.15
C ILE A 63 20.80 -14.88 -13.47
N LYS A 64 20.13 -15.75 -12.71
CA LYS A 64 18.69 -15.96 -12.84
C LYS A 64 17.94 -14.74 -12.29
N PRO A 65 16.92 -14.21 -12.99
CA PRO A 65 16.19 -13.04 -12.51
C PRO A 65 15.58 -13.20 -11.13
N ALA A 66 15.04 -14.38 -10.82
CA ALA A 66 14.48 -14.68 -9.50
C ALA A 66 15.51 -14.69 -8.36
N LEU A 67 16.81 -14.76 -8.66
CA LEU A 67 17.87 -14.75 -7.66
C LEU A 67 18.29 -13.33 -7.28
N ALA A 68 18.45 -12.43 -8.26
CA ALA A 68 19.05 -11.11 -8.01
C ALA A 68 18.56 -9.97 -8.93
N LEU A 69 17.68 -10.24 -9.90
CA LEU A 69 17.16 -9.21 -10.83
C LEU A 69 15.65 -9.08 -10.67
N GLY A 70 15.16 -8.89 -9.44
CA GLY A 70 13.74 -8.70 -9.19
C GLY A 70 13.51 -7.53 -8.27
N GLY A 71 12.64 -6.61 -8.69
CA GLY A 71 12.07 -5.61 -7.81
C GLY A 71 10.87 -6.18 -7.04
N TRP A 72 10.40 -5.46 -6.04
CA TRP A 72 9.17 -5.79 -5.32
C TRP A 72 8.61 -4.57 -4.61
N ILE A 73 7.32 -4.65 -4.28
CA ILE A 73 6.65 -3.72 -3.38
C ILE A 73 5.77 -4.52 -2.44
N ALA A 74 5.75 -4.15 -1.17
CA ALA A 74 4.86 -4.71 -0.17
C ALA A 74 4.05 -3.60 0.48
N PHE A 75 2.78 -3.88 0.71
CA PHE A 75 1.86 -2.99 1.40
C PHE A 75 1.48 -3.58 2.75
N LYS A 76 1.41 -2.73 3.76
CA LYS A 76 0.89 -3.05 5.09
C LYS A 76 -0.13 -1.97 5.47
N PRO A 77 -1.33 -2.33 5.95
CA PRO A 77 -2.28 -1.36 6.49
C PRO A 77 -1.63 -0.48 7.58
N ALA A 78 -1.83 0.83 7.49
CA ALA A 78 -1.28 1.79 8.45
C ALA A 78 -2.18 3.03 8.55
N ASN A 79 -2.60 3.40 9.77
CA ASN A 79 -3.31 4.65 10.12
C ASN A 79 -4.12 5.32 8.99
N GLY A 80 -5.26 4.73 8.61
CA GLY A 80 -6.15 5.33 7.60
C GLY A 80 -5.71 5.14 6.14
N GLY A 81 -4.65 4.38 5.88
CA GLY A 81 -4.15 4.03 4.56
C GLY A 81 -3.23 2.81 4.59
N ALA A 82 -2.18 2.84 3.78
CA ALA A 82 -1.18 1.79 3.70
C ALA A 82 0.24 2.36 3.72
N MET A 83 1.13 1.69 4.43
CA MET A 83 2.57 1.86 4.25
C MET A 83 3.03 0.96 3.11
N ALA A 84 3.86 1.50 2.22
CA ALA A 84 4.50 0.74 1.16
C ALA A 84 6.02 0.71 1.38
N MET A 85 6.64 -0.44 1.12
CA MET A 85 8.10 -0.61 1.10
C MET A 85 8.48 -1.47 -0.09
N GLY A 86 9.62 -1.20 -0.70
CA GLY A 86 10.06 -1.97 -1.86
C GLY A 86 11.37 -1.49 -2.44
N ASP A 87 11.78 -2.17 -3.50
CA ASP A 87 12.89 -1.78 -4.36
C ASP A 87 12.55 -2.10 -5.83
N LEU A 88 13.23 -1.41 -6.74
CA LEU A 88 13.16 -1.67 -8.17
C LEU A 88 14.57 -1.93 -8.67
N VAL A 89 14.72 -2.97 -9.49
CA VAL A 89 15.95 -3.24 -10.24
C VAL A 89 15.81 -2.62 -11.62
N LEU A 90 16.60 -1.56 -11.87
CA LEU A 90 16.55 -0.75 -13.08
C LEU A 90 17.88 -0.80 -13.81
N LEU A 91 17.82 -0.73 -15.14
CA LEU A 91 18.94 -0.35 -15.97
C LEU A 91 19.20 1.16 -15.82
N ASP A 92 20.42 1.59 -16.11
CA ASP A 92 20.81 3.01 -16.07
C ASP A 92 19.87 3.89 -16.92
N THR A 93 19.49 3.40 -18.11
CA THR A 93 18.57 4.07 -19.02
C THR A 93 17.13 4.18 -18.51
N GLU A 94 16.75 3.38 -17.50
CA GLU A 94 15.40 3.32 -16.94
C GLU A 94 15.24 4.20 -15.69
N ILE A 95 16.35 4.61 -15.07
CA ILE A 95 16.31 5.42 -13.83
C ILE A 95 15.50 6.69 -14.05
N LYS A 96 15.88 7.51 -15.03
CA LYS A 96 15.24 8.79 -15.30
C LYS A 96 13.73 8.66 -15.61
N PRO A 97 13.29 7.82 -16.57
CA PRO A 97 11.86 7.71 -16.87
C PRO A 97 11.03 7.17 -15.69
N VAL A 98 11.57 6.25 -14.89
CA VAL A 98 10.88 5.75 -13.68
C VAL A 98 10.73 6.88 -12.66
N MET A 99 11.81 7.59 -12.34
CA MET A 99 11.79 8.72 -11.40
C MET A 99 10.77 9.79 -11.82
N THR A 100 10.74 10.15 -13.12
CA THR A 100 9.73 11.07 -13.66
C THR A 100 8.31 10.57 -13.40
N LYS A 101 8.02 9.28 -13.64
CA LYS A 101 6.69 8.72 -13.43
C LYS A 101 6.28 8.66 -11.97
N LEU A 102 7.21 8.39 -11.06
CA LEU A 102 6.94 8.40 -9.62
C LEU A 102 6.58 9.83 -9.15
N ILE A 103 7.34 10.84 -9.58
CA ILE A 103 7.06 12.26 -9.27
C ILE A 103 5.71 12.70 -9.85
N GLU A 104 5.43 12.39 -11.12
CA GLU A 104 4.13 12.66 -11.76
C GLU A 104 2.97 11.96 -11.02
N GLY A 105 3.24 10.79 -10.43
CA GLY A 105 2.31 10.05 -9.58
C GLY A 105 2.16 10.61 -8.16
N GLY A 106 2.82 11.72 -7.84
CA GLY A 106 2.76 12.37 -6.53
C GLY A 106 3.64 11.72 -5.44
N LEU A 107 4.58 10.85 -5.83
CA LEU A 107 5.58 10.32 -4.90
C LEU A 107 6.72 11.31 -4.78
N GLU A 108 6.99 11.73 -3.54
CA GLU A 108 8.18 12.51 -3.21
C GLU A 108 9.42 11.60 -3.28
N ILE A 109 10.51 12.15 -3.83
CA ILE A 109 11.78 11.44 -3.94
C ILE A 109 12.88 12.35 -3.38
N THR A 110 13.64 11.84 -2.42
CA THR A 110 14.72 12.55 -1.72
C THR A 110 16.08 11.97 -2.05
#